data_AF-A0A957WTX9-F1
#
_entry.id   AF-A0A957WTX9-F1
#
_cell.length_a   1.000
_cell.length_b   1.000
_cell.length_c   1.000
_cell.angle_alpha   90.00
_cell.angle_beta   90.00
_cell.angle_gamma   90.00
#
_symmetry.space_group_name_H-M   'P 1'
#
loop_
_entity.id
_entity.type
_entity.pdbx_description
1 polymer ?
#
loop_
_entity_poly.entity_id
_entity_poly.type
_entity_poly.pdbx_seq_one_letter_code
_entity_poly.pdbx_strand_id
1 'polypeptide(L)'
;VAERLRWGGAAVTILNEFDPRLENLQVDLLVSLHADSCIITSGYKIAYTTRAEVLVMTTTLDTCFAENYATATGLSLHADTITHDMTDYHAFREIAPTTPAVILEMGFIGGDQQLLTERSTVVAKGITDTIRCFFAAQSAAAEE
;
A
#
# COMPACT_ATOMS: atom_id res chain seq x y z
N VAL A 1 6.49 -9.46 2.74
CA VAL A 1 5.24 -9.28 1.97
C VAL A 1 5.19 -10.18 0.74
N ALA A 2 6.09 -10.01 -0.22
CA ALA A 2 6.08 -10.75 -1.49
C ALA A 2 5.95 -12.27 -1.35
N GLU A 3 6.71 -12.90 -0.46
CA GLU A 3 6.64 -14.35 -0.22
C GLU A 3 5.25 -14.82 0.24
N ARG A 4 4.60 -14.07 1.14
CA ARG A 4 3.25 -14.39 1.64
C ARG A 4 2.17 -14.28 0.55
N LEU A 5 2.33 -13.31 -0.36
CA LEU A 5 1.44 -13.15 -1.51
C LEU A 5 1.66 -14.28 -2.53
N ARG A 6 2.92 -14.59 -2.85
CA ARG A 6 3.29 -15.70 -3.75
C ARG A 6 2.78 -17.04 -3.24
N TRP A 7 2.88 -17.28 -1.93
CA TRP A 7 2.32 -18.49 -1.32
C TRP A 7 0.79 -18.54 -1.41
N GLY A 8 0.13 -17.38 -1.46
CA GLY A 8 -1.30 -17.26 -1.74
C GLY A 8 -1.69 -17.39 -3.22
N GLY A 9 -0.73 -17.65 -4.12
CA GLY A 9 -0.96 -17.82 -5.55
C GLY A 9 -0.82 -16.54 -6.38
N ALA A 10 -0.49 -15.40 -5.77
CA ALA A 10 -0.31 -14.15 -6.52
C ALA A 10 1.04 -14.13 -7.27
N ALA A 11 1.02 -13.63 -8.51
CA ALA A 11 2.25 -13.26 -9.21
C ALA A 11 2.77 -11.93 -8.63
N VAL A 12 4.01 -11.91 -8.14
CA VAL A 12 4.59 -10.72 -7.50
C VAL A 12 5.96 -10.41 -8.09
N THR A 13 6.10 -9.18 -8.58
CA THR A 13 7.37 -8.59 -9.02
C THR A 13 7.83 -7.54 -8.02
N ILE A 14 9.11 -7.55 -7.65
CA ILE A 14 9.72 -6.50 -6.83
C ILE A 14 10.43 -5.53 -7.77
N LEU A 15 10.16 -4.24 -7.58
CA LEU A 15 10.72 -3.14 -8.35
C LEU A 15 11.63 -2.31 -7.44
N ASN A 16 12.65 -1.69 -8.04
CA ASN A 16 13.35 -0.58 -7.39
C ASN A 16 12.50 0.70 -7.46
N GLU A 17 12.85 1.73 -6.69
CA GLU A 17 12.09 2.99 -6.64
C GLU A 17 11.94 3.67 -8.00
N PHE A 18 13.01 3.70 -8.80
CA PHE A 18 13.03 4.28 -10.16
C PHE A 18 13.26 3.19 -11.21
N ASP A 19 12.53 2.09 -11.10
CA ASP A 19 12.66 0.98 -12.03
C ASP A 19 12.10 1.35 -13.41
N PRO A 20 12.85 1.17 -14.51
CA PRO A 20 12.37 1.51 -15.85
C PRO A 20 11.11 0.72 -16.27
N ARG A 21 10.81 -0.40 -15.58
CA ARG A 21 9.59 -1.17 -15.82
C ARG A 21 8.33 -0.47 -15.30
N LEU A 22 8.43 0.66 -14.58
CA LEU A 22 7.29 1.45 -14.16
C LEU A 22 6.59 2.16 -15.33
N GLU A 23 7.34 2.47 -16.39
CA GLU A 23 6.81 3.16 -17.56
C GLU A 23 5.67 2.36 -18.21
N ASN A 24 4.46 2.94 -18.18
CA ASN A 24 3.22 2.34 -18.67
C ASN A 24 2.94 0.95 -18.07
N LEU A 25 3.40 0.69 -16.84
CA LEU A 25 3.18 -0.58 -16.15
C LEU A 25 1.68 -0.83 -15.95
N GLN A 26 1.21 -1.96 -16.48
CA GLN A 26 -0.15 -2.46 -16.29
C GLN A 26 -0.12 -3.70 -15.38
N VAL A 27 -0.67 -3.56 -14.18
CA VAL A 27 -0.79 -4.64 -13.18
C VAL A 27 -2.08 -4.45 -12.38
N ASP A 28 -2.51 -5.50 -11.67
CA ASP A 28 -3.74 -5.44 -10.88
C ASP A 28 -3.62 -4.57 -9.62
N LEU A 29 -2.39 -4.35 -9.13
CA LEU A 29 -2.08 -3.47 -8.01
C LEU A 29 -0.59 -3.14 -7.95
N LEU A 30 -0.24 -1.87 -7.79
CA LEU A 30 1.10 -1.43 -7.37
C LEU A 30 1.08 -0.97 -5.91
N VAL A 31 2.01 -1.46 -5.09
CA VAL A 31 2.18 -1.04 -3.69
C VAL A 31 3.62 -0.58 -3.48
N SER A 32 3.80 0.71 -3.20
CA SER A 32 5.07 1.25 -2.72
C SER A 32 5.11 1.19 -1.19
N LEU A 33 6.18 0.63 -0.63
CA LEU A 33 6.34 0.42 0.81
C LEU A 33 7.47 1.29 1.34
N HIS A 34 7.13 2.24 2.20
CA HIS A 34 8.04 3.18 2.82
C HIS A 34 7.95 3.10 4.35
N ALA A 35 8.91 3.71 5.03
CA ALA A 35 8.84 4.00 6.46
C ALA A 35 9.19 5.47 6.64
N ASP A 36 8.36 6.17 7.41
CA ASP A 36 8.45 7.61 7.55
C ASP A 36 9.64 7.99 8.45
N SER A 37 9.92 9.27 8.50
CA SER A 37 10.96 9.96 9.24
C SER A 37 11.23 9.47 10.68
N CYS A 38 12.43 9.80 11.16
CA CYS A 38 12.91 9.47 12.50
C CYS A 38 12.33 10.34 13.64
N ILE A 39 11.23 11.07 13.41
CA ILE A 39 10.59 11.89 14.45
C ILE A 39 9.84 11.00 15.44
N ILE A 40 9.73 11.43 16.70
CA ILE A 40 9.01 10.70 17.75
C ILE A 40 7.50 10.90 17.54
N THR A 41 6.93 10.11 16.64
CA THR A 41 5.51 10.07 16.27
C THR A 41 5.17 8.62 15.92
N SER A 42 3.90 8.24 15.99
CA SER A 42 3.43 6.88 15.68
C SER A 42 2.20 6.95 14.80
N GLY A 43 2.08 5.99 13.89
CA GLY A 43 0.97 5.93 12.93
C GLY A 43 1.47 5.67 11.51
N TYR A 44 0.56 5.29 10.64
CA TYR A 44 0.87 5.05 9.23
C TYR A 44 0.27 6.14 8.35
N LYS A 45 0.83 6.36 7.17
CA LYS A 45 0.26 7.27 6.16
C LYS A 45 0.04 6.52 4.87
N ILE A 46 -0.96 6.95 4.13
CA ILE A 46 -1.32 6.28 2.89
C ILE A 46 -1.82 7.30 1.88
N ALA A 47 -1.42 7.12 0.62
CA ALA A 47 -1.95 7.88 -0.50
C ALA A 47 -2.10 6.97 -1.71
N TYR A 48 -3.02 7.32 -2.59
CA TYR A 48 -3.41 6.51 -3.75
C TYR A 48 -3.29 7.33 -5.03
N THR A 49 -3.21 6.64 -6.16
CA THR A 49 -3.48 7.27 -7.45
C THR A 49 -4.93 7.78 -7.51
N THR A 50 -5.15 8.96 -8.10
CA THR A 50 -6.46 9.64 -8.10
C THR A 50 -7.14 9.64 -9.46
N ARG A 51 -6.74 8.72 -10.35
CA ARG A 51 -7.26 8.60 -11.72
C ARG A 51 -8.68 8.01 -11.72
N ALA A 52 -9.52 8.52 -12.63
CA ALA A 52 -10.94 8.15 -12.70
C ALA A 52 -11.13 6.65 -12.97
N GLU A 53 -10.24 6.05 -13.77
CA GLU A 53 -10.25 4.64 -14.18
C GLU A 53 -10.13 3.66 -13.00
N VAL A 54 -9.55 4.12 -11.88
CA VAL A 54 -9.21 3.27 -10.73
C VAL A 54 -9.78 3.80 -9.42
N LEU A 55 -10.56 4.89 -9.44
CA LEU A 55 -11.06 5.56 -8.24
C LEU A 55 -11.89 4.63 -7.32
N VAL A 56 -12.68 3.73 -7.92
CA VAL A 56 -13.43 2.71 -7.17
C VAL A 56 -12.47 1.75 -6.48
N MET A 57 -11.44 1.28 -7.20
CA MET A 57 -10.44 0.34 -6.69
C MET A 57 -9.63 0.96 -5.54
N THR A 58 -9.24 2.24 -5.66
CA THR A 58 -8.50 2.94 -4.61
C THR A 58 -9.35 3.21 -3.37
N THR A 59 -10.67 3.44 -3.54
CA THR A 59 -11.62 3.54 -2.42
C THR A 59 -11.75 2.19 -1.68
N THR A 60 -11.79 1.08 -2.43
CA THR A 60 -11.78 -0.27 -1.86
C THR A 60 -10.47 -0.55 -1.11
N LEU A 61 -9.32 -0.16 -1.67
CA LEU A 61 -8.02 -0.27 -0.99
C LEU A 61 -8.03 0.48 0.34
N ASP A 62 -8.57 1.70 0.38
CA ASP A 62 -8.64 2.51 1.59
C ASP A 62 -9.43 1.85 2.71
N THR A 63 -10.60 1.33 2.37
CA THR A 63 -11.42 0.52 3.30
C THR A 63 -10.62 -0.68 3.82
N CYS A 64 -9.97 -1.44 2.94
CA CYS A 64 -9.20 -2.62 3.33
C CYS A 64 -7.95 -2.28 4.18
N PHE A 65 -7.32 -1.12 4.00
CA PHE A 65 -6.21 -0.65 4.83
C PHE A 65 -6.68 -0.25 6.22
N ALA A 66 -7.77 0.53 6.30
CA ALA A 66 -8.39 0.93 7.54
C ALA A 66 -8.79 -0.27 8.42
N GLU A 67 -9.28 -1.35 7.79
CA GLU A 67 -9.66 -2.57 8.50
C GLU A 67 -8.46 -3.45 8.89
N ASN A 68 -7.60 -3.79 7.92
CA ASN A 68 -6.64 -4.89 8.11
C ASN A 68 -5.26 -4.43 8.59
N TYR A 69 -4.74 -3.32 8.05
CA TYR A 69 -3.41 -2.84 8.43
C TYR A 69 -3.44 -2.22 9.83
N ALA A 70 -4.42 -1.36 10.10
CA ALA A 70 -4.60 -0.75 11.42
C ALA A 70 -4.82 -1.81 12.51
N THR A 71 -5.68 -2.80 12.26
CA THR A 71 -5.93 -3.89 13.22
C THR A 71 -4.70 -4.75 13.46
N ALA A 72 -3.96 -5.12 12.41
CA ALA A 72 -2.78 -5.98 12.56
C ALA A 72 -1.66 -5.28 13.34
N THR A 73 -1.41 -4.00 13.05
CA THR A 73 -0.27 -3.25 13.59
C THR A 73 -0.58 -2.52 14.90
N GLY A 74 -1.85 -2.18 15.14
CA GLY A 74 -2.26 -1.27 16.21
C GLY A 74 -2.00 0.21 15.89
N LEU A 75 -1.49 0.53 14.70
CA LEU A 75 -1.25 1.90 14.26
C LEU A 75 -2.54 2.56 13.78
N SER A 76 -2.68 3.84 14.08
CA SER A 76 -3.75 4.68 13.52
C SER A 76 -3.28 5.39 12.25
N LEU A 77 -4.23 5.72 11.37
CA LEU A 77 -3.96 6.56 10.21
C LEU A 77 -3.56 7.96 10.68
N HIS A 78 -2.40 8.42 10.24
CA HIS A 78 -1.89 9.76 10.52
C HIS A 78 -2.23 10.73 9.37
N ALA A 79 -3.53 10.94 9.15
CA ALA A 79 -4.06 11.61 7.96
C ALA A 79 -3.54 13.04 7.77
N ASP A 80 -3.30 13.77 8.86
CA ASP A 80 -2.91 15.20 8.83
C ASP A 80 -1.47 15.44 8.38
N THR A 81 -0.68 14.38 8.10
CA THR A 81 0.72 14.50 7.68
C THR A 81 1.01 13.83 6.33
N ILE A 82 -0.04 13.49 5.57
CA ILE A 82 0.10 13.08 4.18
C ILE A 82 0.65 14.26 3.38
N THR A 83 1.80 14.08 2.74
CA THR A 83 2.50 15.15 2.03
C THR A 83 2.07 15.26 0.58
N HIS A 84 2.41 16.39 -0.05
CA HIS A 84 2.24 16.55 -1.49
C HIS A 84 3.01 15.46 -2.26
N ASP A 85 4.25 15.13 -1.86
CA ASP A 85 5.06 14.10 -2.51
C ASP A 85 4.44 12.69 -2.48
N MET A 86 3.60 12.40 -1.48
CA MET A 86 2.85 11.14 -1.45
C MET A 86 1.66 11.13 -2.42
N THR A 87 0.97 12.27 -2.53
CA THR A 87 -0.21 12.40 -3.40
C THR A 87 0.15 12.63 -4.87
N ASP A 88 1.30 13.25 -5.12
CA ASP A 88 1.94 13.39 -6.43
C ASP A 88 3.21 12.52 -6.49
N TYR A 89 3.08 11.26 -6.09
CA TYR A 89 4.20 10.31 -6.11
C TYR A 89 4.63 9.98 -7.55
N HIS A 90 5.93 9.91 -7.83
CA HIS A 90 6.42 9.77 -9.21
C HIS A 90 5.92 8.51 -9.90
N ALA A 91 5.89 7.38 -9.19
CA ALA A 91 5.41 6.13 -9.76
C ALA A 91 3.95 6.22 -10.20
N PHE A 92 3.11 7.05 -9.55
CA PHE A 92 1.72 7.24 -9.97
C PHE A 92 1.62 7.92 -11.33
N ARG A 93 2.61 8.75 -11.71
CA ARG A 93 2.64 9.40 -13.02
C ARG A 93 3.15 8.47 -14.13
N GLU A 94 3.98 7.49 -13.79
CA GLU A 94 4.66 6.61 -14.75
C GLU A 94 3.83 5.38 -15.16
N ILE A 95 3.08 4.80 -14.22
CA ILE A 95 2.26 3.61 -14.48
C ILE A 95 1.07 3.89 -15.39
N ALA A 96 0.53 2.84 -16.01
CA ALA A 96 -0.68 2.93 -16.84
C ALA A 96 -1.87 3.52 -16.07
N PRO A 97 -2.76 4.31 -16.69
CA PRO A 97 -3.94 4.90 -16.04
C PRO A 97 -4.86 3.90 -15.35
N THR A 98 -4.91 2.66 -15.86
CA THR A 98 -5.75 1.57 -15.37
C THR A 98 -5.13 0.78 -14.21
N THR A 99 -3.90 1.12 -13.78
CA THR A 99 -3.23 0.44 -12.67
C THR A 99 -3.57 1.14 -11.36
N PRO A 100 -4.34 0.52 -10.44
CA PRO A 100 -4.51 1.07 -9.11
C PRO A 100 -3.18 0.99 -8.35
N ALA A 101 -2.87 2.04 -7.60
CA ALA A 101 -1.61 2.16 -6.90
C ALA A 101 -1.75 2.86 -5.56
N VAL A 102 -0.88 2.48 -4.63
CA VAL A 102 -0.80 3.03 -3.29
C VAL A 102 0.66 3.21 -2.86
N ILE A 103 0.94 4.28 -2.13
CA ILE A 103 2.16 4.44 -1.34
C ILE A 103 1.76 4.35 0.14
N LEU A 104 2.40 3.44 0.85
CA LEU A 104 2.20 3.20 2.28
C LEU A 104 3.48 3.58 3.02
N GLU A 105 3.37 4.59 3.87
CA GLU A 105 4.33 4.84 4.94
C GLU A 105 3.92 3.95 6.13
N MET A 106 4.60 2.81 6.29
CA MET A 106 4.19 1.72 7.19
C MET A 106 4.17 2.12 8.67
N GLY A 107 4.88 3.17 9.04
CA GLY A 107 5.07 3.66 10.39
C GLY A 107 6.15 4.73 10.41
N PHE A 108 6.26 5.48 11.50
CA PHE A 108 7.37 6.42 11.70
C PHE A 108 8.58 5.68 12.27
N ILE A 109 9.76 5.81 11.67
CA ILE A 109 10.98 5.20 12.20
C ILE A 109 11.25 5.64 13.64
N GLY A 110 10.90 6.87 14.02
CA GLY A 110 11.18 7.37 15.38
C GLY A 110 10.26 6.83 16.48
N GLY A 111 9.00 6.49 16.20
CA GLY A 111 8.07 5.95 17.21
C GLY A 111 7.68 4.49 17.00
N ASP A 112 7.74 3.98 15.78
CA ASP A 112 7.31 2.63 15.41
C ASP A 112 8.49 1.69 15.10
N GLN A 113 9.74 2.09 15.40
CA GLN A 113 10.96 1.33 15.07
C GLN A 113 10.84 -0.15 15.45
N GLN A 114 10.44 -0.45 16.69
CA GLN A 114 10.35 -1.81 17.19
C GLN A 114 9.35 -2.65 16.38
N LEU A 115 8.22 -2.06 16.01
CA LEU A 115 7.23 -2.71 15.16
C LEU A 115 7.82 -3.01 13.77
N LEU A 116 8.52 -2.03 13.19
CA LEU A 116 9.07 -2.11 11.84
C LEU A 116 10.27 -3.07 11.73
N THR A 117 11.10 -3.19 12.77
CA THR A 117 12.33 -4.00 12.73
C THR A 117 12.16 -5.37 13.39
N GLU A 118 11.63 -5.43 14.61
CA GLU A 118 11.55 -6.65 15.41
C GLU A 118 10.25 -7.43 15.17
N ARG A 119 9.18 -6.72 14.79
CA ARG A 119 7.84 -7.30 14.53
C ARG A 119 7.40 -7.13 13.08
N SER A 120 8.35 -7.07 12.14
CA SER A 120 8.10 -6.91 10.70
C SER A 120 7.15 -7.97 10.10
N THR A 121 7.02 -9.14 10.73
CA THR A 121 6.05 -10.17 10.35
C THR A 121 4.60 -9.74 10.57
N VAL A 122 4.34 -8.89 11.57
CA VAL A 122 3.01 -8.29 11.86
C VAL A 122 2.67 -7.26 10.80
N VAL A 123 3.61 -6.36 10.48
CA VAL A 123 3.49 -5.37 9.40
C VAL A 123 3.23 -6.07 8.06
N ALA A 124 4.04 -7.08 7.74
CA ALA A 124 3.87 -7.86 6.52
C ALA A 124 2.53 -8.59 6.46
N LYS A 125 2.00 -9.06 7.60
CA LYS A 125 0.67 -9.67 7.69
C LYS A 125 -0.42 -8.64 7.38
N GLY A 126 -0.38 -7.47 8.01
CA GLY A 126 -1.34 -6.40 7.78
C GLY A 126 -1.43 -6.02 6.30
N ILE A 127 -0.28 -5.81 5.65
CA ILE A 127 -0.21 -5.50 4.21
C ILE A 127 -0.80 -6.64 3.37
N THR A 128 -0.45 -7.90 3.67
CA THR A 128 -0.94 -9.03 2.88
C THR A 128 -2.44 -9.26 3.05
N ASP A 129 -2.99 -9.00 4.24
CA ASP A 129 -4.41 -9.17 4.52
C ASP A 129 -5.22 -8.06 3.85
N THR A 130 -4.72 -6.82 3.85
CA THR A 130 -5.28 -5.71 3.06
C THR A 130 -5.34 -6.04 1.57
N ILE A 131 -4.23 -6.54 0.99
CA ILE A 131 -4.19 -6.89 -0.44
C ILE A 131 -5.18 -8.02 -0.76
N ARG A 132 -5.33 -9.00 0.14
CA ARG A 132 -6.32 -10.08 -0.01
C ARG A 132 -7.75 -9.56 0.08
N CYS A 133 -8.04 -8.68 1.02
CA CYS A 133 -9.32 -7.99 1.14
C CYS A 133 -9.68 -7.27 -0.16
N PHE A 134 -8.73 -6.50 -0.71
CA PHE A 134 -8.91 -5.79 -1.97
C PHE A 134 -9.26 -6.73 -3.12
N PHE A 135 -8.46 -7.78 -3.35
CA PHE A 135 -8.73 -8.71 -4.44
C PHE A 135 -10.02 -9.50 -4.26
N ALA A 136 -10.41 -9.84 -3.02
CA ALA A 136 -11.69 -10.48 -2.75
C ALA A 136 -12.87 -9.57 -3.13
N ALA A 137 -12.81 -8.28 -2.82
CA ALA A 137 -13.82 -7.31 -3.19
C ALA A 137 -13.88 -7.10 -4.72
N GLN A 138 -12.73 -7.05 -5.39
CA GLN A 138 -12.66 -6.93 -6.86
C GLN A 138 -13.26 -8.16 -7.57
N SER A 139 -13.02 -9.37 -7.06
CA SER A 139 -13.62 -10.59 -7.61
C SER A 139 -15.14 -10.60 -7.44
N ALA A 140 -15.64 -10.22 -6.26
CA ALA A 140 -17.07 -10.15 -6.01
C ALA A 140 -17.79 -9.16 -6.96
N ALA A 141 -17.18 -8.00 -7.20
CA ALA A 141 -17.72 -7.00 -8.11
C ALA A 141 -17.67 -7.42 -9.60
N ALA A 142 -16.85 -8.39 -9.97
CA ALA A 142 -16.75 -8.91 -11.33
C ALA A 142 -17.77 -10.03 -11.63
N GLU A 143 -18.40 -10.59 -10.59
CA GLU A 143 -19.43 -11.62 -10.69
C GLU A 143 -20.86 -11.03 -10.77
N GLU A 144 -21.02 -9.72 -10.53
CA GLU A 144 -22.25 -8.93 -10.72
C GLU A 144 -22.40 -8.36 -12.14
#